data_AF-A0A527GKP5-F1
#
_entry.id   AF-A0A527GKP5-F1
#
_cell.length_a   1.000
_cell.length_b   1.000
_cell.length_c   1.000
_cell.angle_alpha   90.00
_cell.angle_beta   90.00
_cell.angle_gamma   90.00
#
_symmetry.space_group_name_H-M   'P 1'
#
loop_
_entity.id
_entity.type
_entity.pdbx_description
1 polymer ?
#
loop_
_entity_poly.entity_id
_entity_poly.type
_entity_poly.pdbx_seq_one_letter_code
_entity_poly.pdbx_strand_id
1 'polypeptide(L)'
;LHTSALAFETLKYLGVAYLLYMAWNTLKENGGLSLDQDVTSRSAGKVIATGILVNVLNPKLSIFFFAFLPQFVSTTEPNALSKMLELSSVFMLLTFVVFVGYGIFAASIRSHVVSRPMVLTWMRRTFAGAFVMLGAKLALADR
;
A
#
# COMPACT_ATOMS: atom_id res chain seq x y z
N LEU A 1 32.74 3.77 -3.72
CA LEU A 1 31.72 4.81 -4.05
C LEU A 1 31.14 4.68 -5.48
N HIS A 2 31.83 4.10 -6.46
CA HIS A 2 31.26 3.88 -7.82
C HIS A 2 30.25 2.72 -7.94
N THR A 3 30.37 1.67 -7.11
CA THR A 3 29.45 0.52 -7.13
C THR A 3 28.02 0.90 -6.76
N SER A 4 27.84 1.87 -5.85
CA SER A 4 26.51 2.36 -5.46
C SER A 4 25.83 3.14 -6.58
N ALA A 5 26.60 3.86 -7.41
CA ALA A 5 26.05 4.62 -8.53
C ALA A 5 25.55 3.69 -9.64
N LEU A 6 26.34 2.65 -9.99
CA LEU A 6 25.93 1.64 -10.98
C LEU A 6 24.78 0.75 -10.49
N ALA A 7 24.79 0.37 -9.20
CA ALA A 7 23.70 -0.40 -8.60
C ALA A 7 22.40 0.41 -8.56
N PHE A 8 22.48 1.68 -8.15
CA PHE A 8 21.33 2.59 -8.16
C PHE A 8 20.79 2.81 -9.57
N GLU A 9 21.66 3.02 -10.55
CA GLU A 9 21.25 3.25 -11.94
C GLU A 9 20.60 2.00 -12.56
N THR A 10 21.17 0.81 -12.32
CA THR A 10 20.55 -0.46 -12.73
C THR A 10 19.17 -0.63 -12.10
N LEU A 11 19.06 -0.41 -10.78
CA LEU A 11 17.79 -0.53 -10.07
C LEU A 11 16.78 0.52 -10.53
N LYS A 12 17.24 1.73 -10.87
CA LYS A 12 16.41 2.82 -11.42
C LYS A 12 15.77 2.39 -12.73
N TYR A 13 16.56 1.93 -13.70
CA TYR A 13 16.01 1.49 -14.99
C TYR A 13 15.10 0.27 -14.86
N LEU A 14 15.43 -0.69 -13.98
CA LEU A 14 14.54 -1.81 -13.66
C LEU A 14 13.21 -1.33 -13.07
N GLY A 15 13.25 -0.36 -12.14
CA GLY A 15 12.06 0.25 -11.55
C GLY A 15 11.19 0.97 -12.58
N VAL A 16 11.80 1.73 -13.49
CA VAL A 16 11.09 2.40 -14.60
C VAL A 16 10.43 1.37 -15.51
N ALA A 17 11.17 0.34 -15.94
CA ALA A 17 10.63 -0.73 -16.78
C ALA A 17 9.46 -1.45 -16.09
N TYR A 18 9.57 -1.72 -14.79
CA TYR A 18 8.51 -2.33 -14.01
C TYR A 18 7.26 -1.45 -13.91
N LEU A 19 7.41 -0.14 -13.69
CA LEU A 19 6.28 0.80 -13.65
C LEU A 19 5.57 0.91 -15.00
N LEU A 20 6.32 0.94 -16.11
CA LEU A 20 5.74 0.93 -17.46
C LEU A 20 5.03 -0.41 -17.76
N TYR A 21 5.61 -1.53 -17.32
CA TYR A 21 4.98 -2.84 -17.40
C TYR A 21 3.65 -2.88 -16.63
N MET A 22 3.61 -2.35 -15.40
CA MET A 22 2.39 -2.25 -14.59
C MET A 22 1.34 -1.35 -15.24
N ALA A 23 1.74 -0.22 -15.83
CA ALA A 23 0.85 0.66 -16.57
C ALA A 23 0.22 -0.06 -17.78
N TRP A 24 1.05 -0.76 -18.55
CA TRP A 24 0.61 -1.55 -19.71
C TRP A 24 -0.36 -2.66 -19.29
N ASN A 25 -0.03 -3.41 -18.24
CA ASN A 25 -0.87 -4.49 -17.75
C ASN A 25 -2.24 -3.96 -17.26
N THR A 26 -2.26 -2.80 -16.59
CA THR A 26 -3.49 -2.16 -16.11
C THR A 26 -4.41 -1.73 -17.26
N LEU A 27 -3.84 -1.31 -18.40
CA LEU A 27 -4.58 -0.96 -19.62
C LEU A 27 -5.02 -2.17 -20.44
N LYS A 28 -4.21 -3.24 -20.44
CA LYS A 28 -4.47 -4.48 -21.19
C LYS A 28 -5.57 -5.34 -20.56
N GLU A 29 -5.82 -5.19 -19.26
CA GLU A 29 -6.98 -5.83 -18.60
C GLU A 29 -8.30 -5.30 -19.19
N ASN A 30 -8.74 -5.93 -20.27
CA ASN A 30 -9.94 -5.64 -21.05
C ASN A 30 -11.23 -6.24 -20.46
N GLY A 31 -11.15 -6.91 -19.31
CA GLY A 31 -12.32 -7.34 -18.57
C GLY A 31 -12.85 -6.19 -17.72
N GLY A 32 -14.15 -6.22 -17.41
CA GLY A 32 -14.63 -5.60 -16.17
C GLY A 32 -13.76 -6.07 -15.00
N LEU A 33 -14.02 -5.59 -13.78
CA LEU A 33 -13.63 -6.40 -12.62
C LEU A 33 -14.44 -7.71 -12.72
N SER A 34 -13.98 -8.64 -13.56
CA SER A 34 -14.56 -9.96 -13.74
C SER A 34 -14.30 -10.67 -12.44
N LEU A 35 -15.23 -10.46 -11.50
CA LEU A 35 -15.42 -11.24 -10.27
C LEU A 35 -15.86 -12.68 -10.60
N ASP A 36 -15.61 -13.14 -11.82
CA ASP A 36 -15.93 -14.46 -12.39
C ASP A 36 -14.71 -15.37 -12.45
N GLN A 37 -13.60 -14.99 -11.84
CA GLN A 37 -12.75 -16.04 -11.30
C GLN A 37 -13.52 -16.63 -10.12
N ASP A 38 -13.65 -17.96 -10.11
CA ASP A 38 -13.99 -18.80 -8.96
C ASP A 38 -13.11 -18.46 -7.75
N VAL A 39 -13.29 -17.28 -7.17
CA VAL A 39 -12.86 -16.97 -5.82
C VAL A 39 -13.87 -17.69 -4.96
N THR A 40 -13.71 -19.02 -4.87
CA THR A 40 -14.16 -19.82 -3.74
C THR A 40 -14.02 -18.94 -2.52
N SER A 41 -15.15 -18.48 -1.98
CA SER A 41 -15.22 -17.39 -0.99
C SER A 41 -14.08 -17.56 0.00
N ARG A 42 -12.99 -16.79 -0.16
CA ARG A 42 -11.86 -16.93 0.76
C ARG A 42 -12.43 -16.60 2.12
N SER A 43 -12.30 -17.53 3.07
CA SER A 43 -12.86 -17.31 4.40
C SER A 43 -12.34 -15.98 4.93
N ALA A 44 -13.22 -15.17 5.51
CA ALA A 44 -12.84 -13.87 6.05
C ALA A 44 -11.64 -14.00 6.99
N GLY A 45 -11.58 -15.10 7.78
CA GLY A 45 -10.44 -15.45 8.61
C GLY A 45 -9.12 -15.61 7.84
N LYS A 46 -9.12 -16.25 6.66
CA LYS A 46 -7.90 -16.39 5.83
C LYS A 46 -7.44 -15.04 5.27
N VAL A 47 -8.38 -14.18 4.87
CA VAL A 47 -8.07 -12.83 4.41
C VAL A 47 -7.49 -11.99 5.54
N ILE A 48 -8.10 -12.03 6.73
CA ILE A 48 -7.62 -11.33 7.93
C ILE A 48 -6.23 -11.84 8.32
N ALA A 49 -6.04 -13.16 8.41
CA ALA A 49 -4.74 -13.74 8.76
C ALA A 49 -3.66 -13.36 7.75
N THR A 50 -3.96 -13.40 6.45
CA THR A 50 -3.03 -12.96 5.40
C THR A 50 -2.69 -11.48 5.56
N GLY A 51 -3.68 -10.63 5.83
CA GLY A 51 -3.47 -9.20 6.07
C GLY A 51 -2.59 -8.93 7.29
N ILE A 52 -2.84 -9.64 8.40
CA ILE A 52 -2.01 -9.55 9.61
C ILE A 52 -0.58 -9.99 9.29
N LEU A 53 -0.38 -11.14 8.63
CA LEU A 53 0.95 -11.63 8.27
C LEU A 53 1.69 -10.66 7.36
N VAL A 54 1.04 -10.12 6.33
CA VAL A 54 1.64 -9.12 5.43
C VAL A 54 2.03 -7.86 6.19
N ASN A 55 1.20 -7.42 7.15
CA ASN A 55 1.49 -6.24 7.96
C ASN A 55 2.65 -6.47 8.93
N VAL A 56 2.68 -7.62 9.62
CA VAL A 56 3.76 -8.02 10.55
C VAL A 56 5.08 -8.22 9.81
N LEU A 57 5.04 -8.82 8.61
CA LEU A 57 6.22 -9.01 7.76
C LEU A 57 6.68 -7.72 7.07
N ASN A 58 5.91 -6.63 7.15
CA ASN A 58 6.30 -5.34 6.59
C ASN A 58 7.13 -4.56 7.63
N PRO A 59 8.45 -4.46 7.48
CA PRO A 59 9.30 -3.84 8.50
C PRO A 59 9.07 -2.32 8.61
N LYS A 60 8.37 -1.69 7.66
CA LYS A 60 8.20 -0.23 7.62
C LYS A 60 7.44 0.28 8.84
N LEU A 61 6.36 -0.39 9.24
CA LEU A 61 5.58 0.00 10.42
C LEU A 61 6.39 -0.22 11.70
N SER A 62 7.03 -1.39 11.83
CA SER A 62 7.86 -1.71 13.00
C SER A 62 9.01 -0.72 13.18
N ILE A 63 9.72 -0.38 12.10
CA ILE A 63 10.80 0.62 12.12
C ILE A 63 10.25 2.01 12.45
N PHE A 64 9.08 2.38 11.91
CA PHE A 64 8.44 3.65 12.26
C PHE A 64 8.16 3.75 13.76
N PHE A 65 7.51 2.76 14.36
CA PHE A 65 7.27 2.77 15.81
C PHE A 65 8.57 2.76 16.60
N PHE A 66 9.54 1.93 16.21
CA PHE A 66 10.84 1.90 16.88
C PHE A 66 11.56 3.26 16.85
N ALA A 67 11.47 3.98 15.72
CA ALA A 67 12.15 5.27 15.56
C ALA A 67 11.41 6.43 16.23
N PHE A 68 10.07 6.46 16.17
CA PHE A 68 9.28 7.62 16.59
C PHE A 68 8.68 7.47 17.98
N LEU A 69 8.26 6.26 18.39
CA LEU A 69 7.56 6.05 19.65
C LEU A 69 8.39 6.40 20.90
N PRO A 70 9.71 6.09 20.96
CA PRO A 70 10.55 6.53 22.08
C PRO A 70 10.67 8.04 22.21
N GLN A 71 10.49 8.79 21.12
CA GLN A 71 10.55 10.26 21.14
C GLN A 71 9.37 10.90 21.88
N PHE A 72 8.29 10.15 22.11
CA PHE A 72 7.10 10.62 22.83
C PHE A 72 7.09 10.22 24.31
N VAL A 73 8.12 9.52 24.79
CA VAL A 73 8.22 9.06 26.18
C VAL A 73 9.45 9.68 26.84
N SER A 74 9.27 10.26 28.04
CA SER A 74 10.38 10.85 28.79
C SER A 74 11.42 9.78 29.16
N THR A 75 12.70 10.13 29.10
CA THR A 75 13.81 9.22 29.44
C THR A 75 13.86 8.86 30.93
N THR A 76 13.10 9.55 31.77
CA THR A 76 13.04 9.34 33.23
C THR A 76 11.79 8.58 33.68
N GLU A 77 10.95 8.11 32.75
CA GLU A 77 9.73 7.37 33.09
C GLU A 77 10.03 5.93 33.57
N PRO A 78 9.65 5.54 34.80
CA PRO A 78 9.88 4.20 35.32
C PRO A 78 9.18 3.10 34.50
N ASN A 79 8.08 3.46 33.82
CA ASN A 79 7.24 2.53 33.05
C ASN A 79 7.21 2.88 31.55
N ALA A 80 8.36 3.27 30.98
CA ALA A 80 8.47 3.70 29.59
C ALA A 80 7.87 2.69 28.58
N LEU A 81 8.10 1.37 28.78
CA LEU A 81 7.53 0.33 27.91
C LEU A 81 6.00 0.31 27.94
N SER A 82 5.39 0.44 29.13
CA SER A 82 3.92 0.47 29.26
C SER A 82 3.33 1.70 28.57
N LYS A 83 3.97 2.87 28.68
CA LYS A 83 3.55 4.08 27.96
C LYS A 83 3.71 3.97 26.44
N MET A 84 4.78 3.33 25.97
CA MET A 84 4.93 3.03 24.55
C MET A 84 3.83 2.09 24.03
N LEU A 85 3.49 1.04 24.79
CA LEU A 85 2.39 0.14 24.42
C LEU A 85 1.03 0.84 24.43
N GLU A 86 0.78 1.73 25.40
CA GLU A 86 -0.43 2.55 25.47
C GLU A 86 -0.57 3.45 24.23
N LEU A 87 0.46 4.24 23.91
CA LEU A 87 0.47 5.13 22.74
C LEU A 87 0.32 4.35 21.42
N SER A 88 1.00 3.20 21.31
CA SER A 88 0.86 2.30 20.15
C SER A 88 -0.56 1.77 20.01
N SER A 89 -1.19 1.38 21.12
CA SER A 89 -2.57 0.86 21.13
C SER A 89 -3.56 1.94 20.70
N VAL A 90 -3.40 3.17 21.17
CA VAL A 90 -4.23 4.31 20.73
C VAL A 90 -4.07 4.56 19.24
N PHE A 91 -2.84 4.60 18.73
CA PHE A 91 -2.58 4.77 17.30
C PHE A 91 -3.18 3.62 16.46
N MET A 92 -3.02 2.37 16.92
CA MET A 92 -3.59 1.21 16.23
C MET A 92 -5.13 1.26 16.20
N LEU A 93 -5.76 1.67 17.31
CA LEU A 93 -7.21 1.83 17.39
C LEU A 93 -7.71 2.92 16.41
N LEU A 94 -7.05 4.09 16.39
CA LEU A 94 -7.37 5.15 15.45
C LEU A 94 -7.22 4.68 14.00
N THR A 95 -6.11 4.00 13.70
CA THR A 95 -5.87 3.43 12.36
C THR A 95 -6.96 2.43 11.98
N PHE A 96 -7.37 1.56 12.90
CA PHE A 96 -8.44 0.61 12.70
C PHE A 96 -9.77 1.31 12.39
N VAL A 97 -10.17 2.31 13.19
CA VAL A 97 -11.42 3.07 12.98
C VAL A 97 -11.42 3.74 11.60
N VAL A 98 -10.32 4.38 11.21
CA VAL A 98 -10.17 5.02 9.89
C VAL A 98 -10.29 3.98 8.76
N PHE A 99 -9.65 2.82 8.90
CA PHE A 99 -9.70 1.75 7.89
C PHE A 99 -11.07 1.09 7.80
N VAL A 100 -11.78 0.93 8.92
CA VAL A 100 -13.18 0.49 8.91
C VAL A 100 -14.04 1.52 8.16
N GLY A 101 -13.85 2.81 8.41
CA GLY A 101 -14.52 3.88 7.68
C GLY A 101 -14.28 3.80 6.17
N TYR A 102 -13.01 3.65 5.75
CA TYR A 102 -12.67 3.44 4.34
C TYR A 102 -13.29 2.16 3.76
N GLY A 103 -13.30 1.07 4.52
CA GLY A 103 -13.89 -0.20 4.10
C GLY A 103 -15.40 -0.10 3.87
N ILE A 104 -16.13 0.56 4.76
CA ILE A 104 -17.57 0.81 4.62
C ILE A 104 -17.84 1.70 3.41
N PHE A 105 -17.07 2.78 3.25
CA PHE A 105 -17.21 3.69 2.10
C PHE A 105 -16.94 2.97 0.77
N ALA A 106 -15.87 2.17 0.71
CA ALA A 106 -15.55 1.36 -0.45
C ALA A 106 -16.65 0.33 -0.76
N ALA A 107 -17.23 -0.32 0.26
CA ALA A 107 -18.33 -1.27 0.09
C ALA A 107 -19.59 -0.59 -0.46
N SER A 108 -19.91 0.62 0.03
CA SER A 108 -21.04 1.43 -0.45
C SER A 108 -20.89 1.82 -1.92
N ILE A 109 -19.69 2.25 -2.32
CA ILE A 109 -19.41 2.71 -3.69
C ILE A 109 -19.17 1.55 -4.66
N ARG A 110 -18.82 0.36 -4.16
CA ARG A 110 -18.54 -0.83 -4.98
C ARG A 110 -19.66 -1.13 -5.98
N SER A 111 -20.92 -1.11 -5.54
CA SER A 111 -22.06 -1.39 -6.41
C SER A 111 -22.18 -0.36 -7.54
N HIS A 112 -21.86 0.91 -7.28
CA HIS A 112 -21.94 1.99 -8.26
C HIS A 112 -20.75 2.02 -9.23
N VAL A 113 -19.57 1.58 -8.79
CA VAL A 113 -18.35 1.51 -9.62
C VAL A 113 -18.34 0.25 -10.48
N VAL A 114 -18.68 -0.91 -9.91
CA VAL A 114 -18.63 -2.19 -10.62
C VAL A 114 -19.75 -2.29 -11.68
N SER A 115 -20.90 -1.64 -11.46
CA SER A 115 -22.00 -1.62 -12.43
C SER A 115 -21.75 -0.74 -13.65
N ARG A 116 -20.75 0.17 -13.62
CA ARG A 116 -20.50 1.14 -14.68
C ARG A 116 -19.15 0.89 -15.37
N PRO A 117 -19.13 0.24 -16.56
CA PRO A 117 -17.88 -0.07 -17.26
C PRO A 117 -17.04 1.17 -17.58
N MET A 118 -17.68 2.31 -17.88
CA MET A 118 -16.96 3.58 -18.12
C MET A 118 -16.15 4.05 -16.90
N VAL A 119 -16.66 3.87 -15.68
CA VAL A 119 -15.96 4.27 -14.44
C VAL A 119 -14.73 3.41 -14.24
N LEU A 120 -14.85 2.10 -14.47
CA LEU A 120 -13.73 1.17 -14.42
C LEU A 120 -12.65 1.54 -15.46
N THR A 121 -13.04 1.87 -16.69
CA THR A 121 -12.08 2.29 -17.72
C THR A 121 -11.34 3.57 -17.35
N TRP A 122 -12.04 4.59 -16.82
CA TRP A 122 -11.39 5.84 -16.37
C TRP A 122 -10.47 5.61 -15.17
N MET A 123 -10.87 4.76 -14.22
CA MET A 123 -10.05 4.39 -13.08
C MET A 123 -8.75 3.68 -13.54
N ARG A 124 -8.86 2.71 -14.45
CA ARG A 124 -7.71 2.03 -15.07
C ARG A 124 -6.77 3.01 -15.78
N ARG A 125 -7.31 3.92 -16.59
CA ARG A 125 -6.53 4.96 -17.28
C ARG A 125 -5.81 5.89 -16.30
N THR A 126 -6.46 6.25 -15.21
CA THR A 126 -5.88 7.10 -14.16
C THR A 126 -4.72 6.40 -13.47
N PHE A 127 -4.87 5.12 -13.11
CA PHE A 127 -3.78 4.33 -12.53
C PHE A 127 -2.62 4.11 -13.50
N ALA A 128 -2.91 3.79 -14.76
CA ALA A 128 -1.88 3.66 -15.78
C ALA A 128 -1.14 4.98 -15.99
N GLY A 129 -1.85 6.11 -16.05
CA GLY A 129 -1.26 7.45 -16.11
C GLY A 129 -0.37 7.74 -14.90
N ALA A 130 -0.81 7.38 -13.68
CA ALA A 130 -0.01 7.53 -12.48
C ALA A 130 1.26 6.68 -12.51
N PHE A 131 1.20 5.43 -12.97
CA PHE A 131 2.39 4.58 -13.13
C PHE A 131 3.37 5.12 -14.17
N VAL A 132 2.87 5.61 -15.32
CA VAL A 132 3.71 6.27 -16.32
C VAL A 132 4.35 7.54 -15.75
N MET A 133 3.58 8.36 -15.03
CA MET A 133 4.09 9.58 -14.40
C MET A 133 5.18 9.28 -13.35
N LEU A 134 4.96 8.26 -12.51
CA LEU A 134 5.95 7.80 -11.54
C LEU A 134 7.19 7.23 -12.22
N GLY A 135 7.01 6.47 -13.30
CA GLY A 135 8.11 5.94 -14.11
C GLY A 135 8.93 7.05 -14.76
N ALA A 136 8.28 8.06 -15.34
CA ALA A 136 8.95 9.24 -15.88
C ALA A 136 9.68 10.03 -14.80
N LYS A 137 9.03 10.26 -13.64
CA LYS A 137 9.66 10.93 -12.49
C LYS A 137 10.88 10.14 -11.99
N LEU A 138 10.81 8.81 -11.96
CA LEU A 138 11.92 7.96 -11.57
C LEU A 138 13.05 7.98 -12.61
N ALA A 139 12.72 8.02 -13.89
CA ALA A 139 13.73 8.14 -14.96
C ALA A 139 14.50 9.47 -14.86
N LEU A 140 13.75 10.56 -14.62
CA LEU A 140 14.25 11.93 -14.44
C LEU A 140 14.84 12.21 -13.05
N ALA A 141 14.78 11.25 -12.12
CA ALA A 141 15.43 11.41 -10.83
C ALA A 141 16.96 11.39 -11.04
N ASP A 142 17.58 12.51 -10.69
CA ASP A 142 19.04 12.64 -10.60
C ASP A 142 19.58 11.84 -9.40
N ARG A 143 20.88 11.54 -9.45
CA ARG A 143 21.61 10.75 -8.44
C ARG A 143 21.63 11.41 -7.07
#